data_AF-A0A1X0XPL8-F1
#
_entry.id   AF-A0A1X0XPL8-F1
#
_cell.length_a   1.000
_cell.length_b   1.000
_cell.length_c   1.000
_cell.angle_alpha   90.00
_cell.angle_beta   90.00
_cell.angle_gamma   90.00
#
_symmetry.space_group_name_H-M   'P 1'
#
loop_
_entity.id
_entity.type
_entity.pdbx_description
1 polymer ?
#
loop_
_entity_poly.entity_id
_entity_poly.type
_entity_poly.pdbx_seq_one_letter_code
_entity_poly.pdbx_strand_id
1 'polypeptide(L)'
;MVVYVDDDEPVAVEQLSLDEAQMMLSRSEADLVRAYNWAHAQCVRQQIAELRGQIEWLESKAVEAALEDAAVEHASDLWADYDRGILA
;
A
#
# COMPACT_ATOMS: atom_id res chain seq x y z
N MET A 1 -14.43 -3.51 -3.27
CA MET A 1 -14.96 -2.67 -4.38
C MET A 1 -14.09 -2.86 -5.61
N VAL A 2 -14.53 -2.45 -6.81
CA VAL A 2 -13.68 -2.41 -8.02
C VAL A 2 -13.44 -0.98 -8.46
N VAL A 3 -12.24 -0.72 -9.00
CA VAL A 3 -11.84 0.56 -9.58
C VAL A 3 -11.32 0.34 -11.00
N TYR A 4 -11.38 1.39 -11.83
CA TYR A 4 -10.84 1.34 -13.19
C TYR A 4 -9.50 2.06 -13.22
N VAL A 5 -8.45 1.29 -13.49
CA VAL A 5 -7.10 1.81 -13.77
C VAL A 5 -7.03 2.03 -15.28
N ASP A 6 -6.65 3.24 -15.71
CA ASP A 6 -6.53 3.65 -17.11
C ASP A 6 -7.77 3.38 -18.01
N ASP A 7 -8.96 3.31 -17.38
CA ASP A 7 -10.25 3.07 -18.03
C ASP A 7 -10.33 1.74 -18.83
N ASP A 8 -9.48 0.76 -18.50
CA ASP A 8 -9.43 -0.57 -19.12
C ASP A 8 -10.34 -1.59 -18.41
N GLU A 9 -9.79 -2.36 -17.46
CA GLU A 9 -10.47 -3.46 -16.78
C GLU A 9 -10.77 -3.10 -15.32
N PRO A 10 -11.94 -3.48 -14.77
CA PRO A 10 -12.21 -3.29 -13.35
C PRO A 10 -11.30 -4.17 -12.50
N VAL A 11 -10.46 -3.53 -11.68
CA VAL A 11 -9.55 -4.19 -10.75
C VAL A 11 -10.10 -4.08 -9.33
N ALA A 12 -10.02 -5.16 -8.56
CA ALA A 12 -10.37 -5.13 -7.14
C ALA A 12 -9.34 -4.28 -6.37
N VAL A 13 -9.78 -3.46 -5.41
CA VAL A 13 -8.89 -2.57 -4.65
C VAL A 13 -7.74 -3.34 -3.97
N GLU A 14 -8.01 -4.55 -3.51
CA GLU A 14 -7.06 -5.41 -2.83
C GLU A 14 -5.92 -5.91 -3.74
N GLN A 15 -6.09 -5.80 -5.06
CA GLN A 15 -5.10 -6.21 -6.07
C GLN A 15 -4.21 -5.06 -6.55
N LEU A 16 -4.49 -3.83 -6.11
CA LEU A 16 -3.70 -2.67 -6.51
C LEU A 16 -2.31 -2.72 -5.86
N SER A 17 -1.30 -2.33 -6.64
CA SER A 17 0.00 -1.91 -6.11
C SER A 17 -0.12 -0.61 -5.32
N LEU A 18 0.93 -0.26 -4.56
CA LEU A 18 0.94 0.97 -3.76
C LEU A 18 0.80 2.22 -4.63
N ASP A 19 1.52 2.27 -5.75
CA ASP A 19 1.49 3.40 -6.68
C ASP A 19 0.11 3.55 -7.34
N GLU A 20 -0.51 2.43 -7.76
CA GLU A 20 -1.86 2.43 -8.33
C GLU A 20 -2.90 2.88 -7.29
N ALA A 21 -2.81 2.38 -6.04
CA ALA A 21 -3.71 2.77 -4.98
C ALA A 21 -3.60 4.28 -4.65
N GLN A 22 -2.38 4.83 -4.62
CA GLN A 22 -2.13 6.27 -4.41
C GLN A 22 -2.65 7.13 -5.59
N MET A 23 -2.43 6.67 -6.82
CA MET A 23 -2.97 7.32 -8.02
C MET A 23 -4.50 7.35 -7.97
N MET A 24 -5.12 6.21 -7.68
CA MET A 24 -6.58 6.08 -7.60
C MET A 24 -7.16 6.88 -6.44
N LEU A 25 -6.46 6.98 -5.31
CA LEU A 25 -6.86 7.85 -4.20
C LEU A 25 -6.91 9.31 -4.65
N SER A 26 -5.85 9.78 -5.32
CA SER A 26 -5.76 11.16 -5.83
C SER A 26 -6.88 11.47 -6.83
N ARG A 27 -7.17 10.53 -7.74
CA ARG A 27 -8.30 10.63 -8.69
C ARG A 27 -9.64 10.71 -7.96
N SER A 28 -9.85 9.81 -6.99
CA SER A 28 -11.12 9.75 -6.23
C SER A 28 -11.35 11.02 -5.40
N GLU A 29 -10.28 11.60 -4.83
CA GLU A 29 -10.35 12.89 -4.13
C GLU A 29 -10.74 14.03 -5.07
N ALA A 30 -10.22 14.05 -6.30
CA ALA A 30 -10.63 15.02 -7.32
C ALA A 30 -12.09 14.81 -7.77
N ASP A 31 -12.54 13.55 -7.89
CA ASP A 31 -13.91 13.21 -8.26
C ASP A 31 -14.92 13.59 -7.16
N LEU A 32 -14.52 13.50 -5.88
CA LEU A 32 -15.37 13.91 -4.76
C LEU A 32 -15.73 15.39 -4.83
N VAL A 33 -14.79 16.25 -5.24
CA VAL A 33 -15.02 17.69 -5.45
C VAL A 33 -16.04 17.92 -6.57
N ARG A 34 -16.07 17.03 -7.56
CA ARG A 34 -16.96 17.07 -8.73
C ARG A 34 -18.25 16.28 -8.53
N ALA A 35 -18.56 15.84 -7.30
CA ALA A 35 -19.70 14.99 -7.06
C ALA A 35 -21.03 15.69 -7.36
N TYR A 36 -21.81 15.13 -8.30
CA TYR A 36 -23.05 15.76 -8.77
C TYR A 36 -24.20 15.76 -7.74
N ASN A 37 -24.19 14.84 -6.77
CA ASN A 37 -25.17 14.81 -5.68
C ASN A 37 -24.62 14.13 -4.42
N TRP A 38 -25.43 14.12 -3.35
CA TRP A 38 -25.04 13.53 -2.07
C TRP A 38 -24.75 12.02 -2.16
N ALA A 39 -25.58 11.26 -2.89
CA ALA A 39 -25.39 9.82 -3.03
C ALA A 39 -24.06 9.48 -3.73
N HIS A 40 -23.74 10.19 -4.81
CA HIS A 40 -22.47 10.07 -5.50
C HIS A 40 -21.30 10.46 -4.60
N ALA A 41 -21.43 11.56 -3.85
CA ALA A 41 -20.40 11.96 -2.89
C ALA A 41 -20.18 10.91 -1.79
N GLN A 42 -21.23 10.21 -1.34
CA GLN A 42 -21.08 9.10 -0.39
C GLN A 42 -20.39 7.89 -1.02
N CYS A 43 -20.75 7.53 -2.25
CA CYS A 43 -20.09 6.47 -3.00
C CYS A 43 -18.58 6.75 -3.15
N VAL A 44 -18.21 7.96 -3.57
CA VAL A 44 -16.80 8.35 -3.73
C VAL A 44 -16.08 8.40 -2.37
N ARG A 45 -16.73 8.83 -1.29
CA ARG A 45 -16.13 8.78 0.07
C ARG A 45 -15.87 7.36 0.53
N GLN A 46 -16.78 6.43 0.26
CA GLN A 46 -16.56 5.02 0.56
C GLN A 46 -15.36 4.50 -0.24
N GLN A 47 -15.26 4.86 -1.51
CA GLN A 47 -14.13 4.48 -2.35
C GLN A 47 -12.78 5.00 -1.80
N ILE A 48 -12.75 6.27 -1.40
CA ILE A 48 -11.57 6.88 -0.76
C ILE A 48 -11.18 6.12 0.52
N ALA A 49 -12.17 5.74 1.35
CA ALA A 49 -11.91 5.02 2.59
C ALA A 49 -11.28 3.63 2.34
N GLU A 50 -11.79 2.89 1.35
CA GLU A 50 -11.23 1.60 0.98
C GLU A 50 -9.81 1.73 0.41
N LEU A 51 -9.56 2.71 -0.46
CA LEU A 51 -8.22 2.97 -1.01
C LEU A 51 -7.20 3.35 0.07
N ARG A 52 -7.60 4.16 1.07
CA ARG A 52 -6.73 4.51 2.20
C ARG A 52 -6.37 3.29 3.05
N GLY A 53 -7.34 2.41 3.31
CA GLY A 53 -7.09 1.16 4.03
C GLY A 53 -6.11 0.25 3.29
N GLN A 54 -6.25 0.15 1.97
CA GLN A 54 -5.31 -0.62 1.15
C GLN A 54 -3.89 -0.03 1.17
N ILE A 55 -3.77 1.29 1.06
CA ILE A 55 -2.46 1.97 1.14
C ILE A 55 -1.80 1.69 2.49
N GLU A 56 -2.52 1.88 3.60
CA GLU A 56 -1.99 1.62 4.94
C GLU A 56 -1.51 0.16 5.09
N TRP A 57 -2.28 -0.79 4.55
CA TRP A 57 -1.89 -2.21 4.57
C TRP A 57 -0.64 -2.48 3.74
N LEU A 58 -0.55 -1.93 2.52
CA LEU A 58 0.62 -2.09 1.63
C LEU A 58 1.87 -1.44 2.24
N GLU A 59 1.75 -0.27 2.85
CA GLU A 59 2.86 0.40 3.55
C GLU A 59 3.33 -0.43 4.75
N SER A 60 2.41 -0.98 5.54
CA SER A 60 2.76 -1.90 6.64
C SER A 60 3.50 -3.14 6.12
N LYS A 61 3.11 -3.68 4.96
CA LYS A 61 3.77 -4.84 4.36
C LYS A 61 5.16 -4.52 3.85
N ALA A 62 5.36 -3.33 3.27
CA ALA A 62 6.68 -2.88 2.86
C ALA A 62 7.64 -2.72 4.06
N VAL A 63 7.14 -2.19 5.18
CA VAL A 63 7.92 -2.08 6.42
C VAL A 63 8.26 -3.45 7.01
N GLU A 64 7.31 -4.38 7.02
CA GLU A 64 7.53 -5.75 7.49
C GLU A 64 8.64 -6.46 6.69
N ALA A 65 8.61 -6.33 5.36
CA ALA A 65 9.65 -6.90 4.49
C ALA A 65 11.04 -6.28 4.75
N ALA A 66 11.12 -4.96 4.88
CA ALA A 66 12.38 -4.29 5.19
C ALA A 66 12.95 -4.69 6.56
N LEU A 67 12.09 -4.95 7.54
CA LEU A 67 12.50 -5.44 8.85
C LEU A 67 13.04 -6.88 8.77
N GLU A 68 12.39 -7.74 7.99
CA GLU A 68 12.86 -9.10 7.75
C GLU A 68 14.24 -9.10 7.08
N ASP A 69 14.44 -8.30 6.04
CA ASP A 69 15.73 -8.16 5.36
C ASP A 69 16.84 -7.69 6.33
N ALA A 70 16.55 -6.67 7.16
CA ALA A 70 17.50 -6.19 8.15
C ALA A 70 17.83 -7.24 9.22
N ALA A 71 16.85 -8.06 9.62
CA ALA A 71 17.08 -9.15 10.56
C ALA A 71 17.97 -10.25 9.95
N VAL A 72 17.81 -10.55 8.65
CA VAL A 72 18.66 -11.50 7.92
C VAL A 72 20.10 -10.98 7.79
N GLU A 73 20.26 -9.70 7.46
CA GLU A 73 21.58 -9.05 7.39
C GLU A 73 22.27 -9.09 8.77
N HIS A 74 21.55 -8.69 9.82
CA HIS A 74 22.07 -8.73 11.19
C HIS A 74 22.45 -10.14 11.65
N ALA A 75 21.63 -11.15 11.34
CA ALA A 75 21.95 -12.54 11.66
C ALA A 75 23.20 -13.02 10.91
N SER A 76 23.39 -12.59 9.66
CA SER A 76 24.57 -12.91 8.86
C SER A 76 25.84 -12.28 9.43
N ASP A 77 25.77 -11.02 9.86
CA ASP A 77 26.87 -10.33 10.53
C ASP A 77 27.27 -11.02 11.83
N LEU A 78 26.29 -11.40 12.67
CA LEU A 78 26.55 -12.14 13.91
C LEU A 78 27.26 -13.47 13.66
N TRP A 79 26.87 -14.21 12.62
CA TRP A 79 27.56 -15.44 12.23
C TRP A 79 28.98 -15.19 11.72
N ALA A 80 29.17 -14.14 10.92
CA ALA A 80 30.49 -13.76 10.41
C ALA A 80 31.46 -13.34 11.53
N ASP A 81 30.97 -12.64 12.55
CA ASP A 81 31.76 -12.26 13.72
C ASP A 81 32.09 -13.48 14.59
N TYR A 82 31.14 -14.39 14.77
CA TYR A 82 31.38 -15.67 15.43
C TYR A 82 32.50 -16.48 14.75
N ASP A 83 32.47 -16.62 13.43
CA ASP A 83 33.51 -17.31 12.65
C ASP A 83 34.89 -16.65 12.80
N ARG A 84 34.93 -15.34 13.05
CA ARG A 84 36.17 -14.59 13.32
C ARG A 84 36.63 -14.65 14.77
N GLY A 85 35.89 -15.34 15.64
CA GLY A 85 36.16 -15.40 17.08
C GLY A 85 35.91 -14.08 17.81
N ILE A 86 35.15 -13.16 17.20
CA ILE A 86 34.70 -11.92 17.81
C ILE A 86 33.41 -12.26 18.55
N LEU A 87 33.47 -12.31 19.88
CA LEU A 87 32.28 -12.51 20.71
C LEU A 87 31.57 -11.16 20.88
N ALA A 88 30.32 -11.10 20.45
CA ALA A 88 29.42 -9.95 20.64
C ALA A 88 29.13 -9.68 22.13
#